data_AF-A0A7V9KXU5-F1
#
_entry.id   AF-A0A7V9KXU5-F1
#
_cell.length_a   1.000
_cell.length_b   1.000
_cell.length_c   1.000
_cell.angle_alpha   90.00
_cell.angle_beta   90.00
_cell.angle_gamma   90.00
#
_symmetry.space_group_name_H-M   'P 1'
#
loop_
_entity.id
_entity.type
_entity.pdbx_description
1 polymer ?
#
loop_
_entity_poly.entity_id
_entity_poly.type
_entity_poly.pdbx_seq_one_letter_code
_entity_poly.pdbx_strand_id
1 'polypeptide(L)'
;MTGPLGLDAPVPEYPEVEAWRRSLDEPVRAVPVARAGPAHIATVKTFDPPLHDLEGRRFAGARRRGKHFLFPTDDGELVLH
;
A
#
# COMPACT_ATOMS: atom_id res chain seq x y z
N MET A 1 -37.60 2.48 20.91
CA MET A 1 -36.59 1.66 21.60
C MET A 1 -35.54 1.26 20.58
N THR A 2 -34.46 2.05 20.46
CA THR A 2 -33.34 1.76 19.56
C THR A 2 -32.22 1.21 20.43
N GLY A 3 -31.97 -0.09 20.36
CA GLY A 3 -30.91 -0.75 21.13
C GLY A 3 -29.52 -0.24 20.75
N PRO A 4 -28.53 -0.36 21.64
CA PRO A 4 -27.18 0.11 21.36
C PRO A 4 -26.62 -0.68 20.17
N LEU A 5 -26.04 0.05 19.19
CA LEU A 5 -25.19 -0.54 18.16
C LEU A 5 -24.10 -1.35 18.87
N GLY A 6 -24.11 -2.67 18.66
CA GLY A 6 -23.26 -3.62 19.37
C GLY A 6 -21.78 -3.28 19.22
N LEU A 7 -21.07 -3.28 20.36
CA LEU A 7 -19.61 -3.22 20.46
C LEU A 7 -18.94 -4.55 20.06
N ASP A 8 -19.71 -5.50 19.49
CA ASP A 8 -19.30 -6.88 19.18
C ASP A 8 -19.02 -7.12 17.69
N ALA A 9 -19.00 -6.08 16.84
CA ALA A 9 -18.36 -6.25 15.54
C ALA A 9 -16.86 -6.49 15.81
N PRO A 10 -16.28 -7.66 15.45
CA PRO A 10 -14.88 -7.93 15.74
C PRO A 10 -14.04 -6.86 15.06
N VAL A 11 -13.48 -5.97 15.89
CA VAL A 11 -12.60 -4.90 15.42
C VAL A 11 -11.42 -5.59 14.75
N PRO A 12 -11.18 -5.37 13.45
CA PRO A 12 -10.03 -5.97 12.78
C PRO A 12 -8.76 -5.62 13.55
N GLU A 13 -7.80 -6.53 13.66
CA GLU A 13 -6.56 -6.36 14.46
C GLU A 13 -5.71 -5.13 14.06
N TYR A 14 -5.98 -4.54 12.88
CA TYR A 14 -5.32 -3.33 12.38
C TYR A 14 -6.32 -2.42 11.64
N PRO A 15 -7.26 -1.79 12.35
CA PRO A 15 -8.31 -0.99 11.72
C PRO A 15 -7.75 0.29 11.08
N GLU A 16 -6.70 0.89 11.66
CA GLU A 16 -6.05 2.08 11.09
C GLU A 16 -5.33 1.73 9.79
N VAL A 17 -4.61 0.61 9.75
CA VAL A 17 -3.91 0.15 8.53
C VAL A 17 -4.93 -0.10 7.41
N GLU A 18 -6.09 -0.68 7.73
CA GLU A 18 -7.17 -0.87 6.77
C GLU A 18 -7.77 0.46 6.30
N ALA A 19 -7.93 1.44 7.20
CA ALA A 19 -8.40 2.78 6.84
C ALA A 19 -7.42 3.48 5.89
N TRP A 20 -6.12 3.43 6.19
CA TRP A 20 -5.06 3.94 5.30
C TRP A 20 -5.03 3.20 3.97
N ARG A 21 -5.14 1.87 3.96
CA ARG A 21 -5.21 1.08 2.72
C ARG A 21 -6.34 1.57 1.82
N ARG A 22 -7.54 1.82 2.37
CA ARG A 22 -8.68 2.36 1.63
C ARG A 22 -8.42 3.78 1.13
N SER A 23 -7.87 4.64 1.99
CA SER A 23 -7.55 6.02 1.63
C SER A 23 -6.47 6.13 0.55
N LEU A 24 -5.55 5.17 0.48
CA LEU A 24 -4.45 5.17 -0.49
C LEU A 24 -4.83 4.50 -1.82
N ASP A 25 -5.89 3.70 -1.88
CA ASP A 25 -6.18 2.86 -3.05
C ASP A 25 -6.38 3.68 -4.35
N GLU A 26 -7.21 4.73 -4.32
CA GLU A 26 -7.38 5.59 -5.50
C GLU A 26 -6.16 6.49 -5.78
N PRO A 27 -5.59 7.21 -4.80
CA PRO A 27 -4.44 8.08 -5.06
C PRO A 27 -3.25 7.40 -5.73
N VAL A 28 -2.90 6.18 -5.30
CA VAL A 28 -1.72 5.47 -5.86
C VAL A 28 -1.98 4.95 -7.28
N ARG A 29 -3.24 4.80 -7.70
CA ARG A 29 -3.62 4.44 -9.07
C ARG A 29 -3.62 5.63 -10.02
N ALA A 30 -3.64 6.87 -9.51
CA ALA A 30 -4.01 8.05 -10.29
C ALA A 30 -3.04 8.37 -11.44
N VAL A 31 -1.74 8.17 -11.24
CA VAL A 31 -0.70 8.45 -12.24
C VAL A 31 0.43 7.40 -12.16
N PRO A 32 1.20 7.20 -13.24
CA PRO A 32 2.38 6.36 -13.20
C PRO A 32 3.47 6.96 -12.29
N VAL A 33 4.36 6.11 -11.81
CA VAL A 33 5.52 6.51 -11.00
C VAL A 33 6.47 7.33 -11.89
N ALA A 34 6.59 8.62 -11.60
CA ALA A 34 7.48 9.49 -12.36
C ALA A 34 8.97 9.24 -12.06
N ARG A 35 9.28 8.86 -10.81
CA ARG A 35 10.64 8.59 -10.33
C ARG A 35 10.60 7.70 -9.09
N ALA A 36 11.56 6.79 -8.95
CA ALA A 36 11.69 5.92 -7.80
C ALA A 36 13.16 5.75 -7.37
N GLY A 37 13.44 6.03 -6.11
CA GLY A 37 14.78 5.91 -5.56
C GLY A 37 14.78 5.99 -4.03
N PRO A 38 15.90 5.64 -3.38
CA PRO A 38 16.00 5.70 -1.92
C PRO A 38 15.85 7.15 -1.43
N ALA A 39 14.94 7.36 -0.49
CA ALA A 39 14.68 8.68 0.10
C ALA A 39 15.73 9.07 1.17
N HIS A 40 16.48 8.10 1.73
CA HIS A 40 17.50 8.36 2.74
C HIS A 40 18.68 7.38 2.63
N ILE A 41 19.90 7.89 2.80
CA ILE A 41 21.17 7.15 2.64
C ILE A 41 21.31 6.00 3.66
N ALA A 42 20.67 6.11 4.83
CA ALA A 42 20.73 5.09 5.88
C ALA A 42 19.79 3.89 5.67
N THR A 43 18.99 3.86 4.61
CA THR A 43 18.07 2.74 4.31
C THR A 43 18.79 1.69 3.45
N VAL A 44 19.86 1.10 3.99
CA VAL A 44 20.54 -0.01 3.30
C VAL A 44 19.78 -1.31 3.57
N LYS A 45 18.91 -1.67 2.61
CA LYS A 45 18.60 -3.06 2.28
C LYS A 45 18.58 -3.16 0.75
N THR A 46 19.21 -4.20 0.22
CA THR A 46 19.22 -4.50 -1.21
C THR A 46 17.77 -4.65 -1.68
N PHE A 47 17.38 -3.88 -2.70
CA PHE A 47 16.12 -4.05 -3.41
C PHE A 47 16.45 -4.76 -4.73
N ASP A 48 15.79 -5.89 -4.98
CA ASP A 48 15.88 -6.65 -6.21
C ASP A 48 14.46 -7.02 -6.63
N PRO A 49 13.98 -6.56 -7.80
CA PRO A 49 14.64 -5.65 -8.75
C PRO A 49 14.90 -4.24 -8.19
N PRO A 50 15.77 -3.43 -8.83
CA PRO A 50 16.08 -2.08 -8.37
C PRO A 50 14.86 -1.16 -8.41
N LEU A 51 14.80 -0.16 -7.51
CA LEU A 51 13.64 0.72 -7.38
C LEU A 51 13.26 1.48 -8.66
N HIS A 52 14.23 1.81 -9.52
CA HIS A 52 13.97 2.53 -10.77
C HIS A 52 13.15 1.70 -11.77
N ASP A 53 13.03 0.38 -11.58
CA ASP A 53 12.17 -0.47 -12.42
C ASP A 53 10.68 -0.17 -12.22
N LEU A 54 10.31 0.57 -11.17
CA LEU A 54 8.97 1.10 -10.98
C LEU A 54 8.66 2.30 -11.87
N GLU A 55 9.66 3.02 -12.37
CA GLU A 55 9.47 4.25 -13.15
C GLU A 55 8.67 3.98 -14.44
N GLY A 56 7.67 4.82 -14.72
CA GLY A 56 6.73 4.65 -15.82
C GLY A 56 5.62 3.63 -15.58
N ARG A 57 5.72 2.78 -14.54
CA ARG A 57 4.66 1.82 -14.17
C ARG A 57 3.59 2.48 -13.32
N ARG A 58 2.37 1.93 -13.37
CA ARG A 58 1.23 2.36 -12.55
C ARG A 58 0.92 1.30 -11.50
N PHE A 59 0.51 1.73 -10.31
CA PHE A 59 0.05 0.80 -9.28
C PHE A 59 -1.42 0.42 -9.47
N ALA A 60 -1.70 -0.86 -9.22
CA ALA A 60 -3.04 -1.43 -9.17
C ALA A 60 -3.75 -1.19 -7.83
N GLY A 61 -3.40 -0.14 -7.11
CA GLY A 61 -3.98 0.20 -5.81
C GLY A 61 -3.18 -0.29 -4.60
N ALA A 62 -3.83 -0.26 -3.44
CA ALA A 62 -3.22 -0.57 -2.16
C ALA A 62 -3.82 -1.84 -1.56
N ARG A 63 -2.95 -2.81 -1.28
CA ARG A 63 -3.28 -4.03 -0.54
C ARG A 63 -2.60 -4.01 0.83
N ARG A 64 -3.00 -4.93 1.71
CA ARG A 64 -2.32 -5.12 3.00
C ARG A 64 -2.10 -6.59 3.30
N ARG A 65 -1.03 -6.86 4.04
CA ARG A 65 -0.77 -8.14 4.71
C ARG A 65 -0.40 -7.87 6.15
N GLY A 66 -1.33 -8.13 7.08
CA GLY A 66 -1.18 -7.73 8.47
C GLY A 66 -1.00 -6.21 8.58
N LYS A 67 0.15 -5.80 9.10
CA LYS A 67 0.56 -4.39 9.29
C LYS A 67 1.32 -3.78 8.09
N HIS A 68 1.53 -4.54 7.02
CA HIS A 68 2.31 -4.09 5.88
C HIS A 68 1.42 -3.68 4.70
N PHE A 69 1.80 -2.62 4.00
CA PHE A 69 1.20 -2.23 2.73
C PHE A 69 1.86 -2.96 1.57
N LEU A 70 1.10 -3.12 0.50
CA LEU A 70 1.54 -3.73 -0.74
C LEU A 70 0.99 -2.90 -1.89
N PHE A 71 1.86 -2.44 -2.78
CA PHE A 71 1.51 -1.70 -3.99
C PHE A 71 1.93 -2.51 -5.22
N PRO A 72 1.09 -3.44 -5.70
CA PRO A 72 1.34 -4.15 -6.94
C PRO A 72 1.24 -3.19 -8.13
N THR A 73 2.05 -3.39 -9.16
CA THR A 73 1.87 -2.72 -10.45
C THR A 73 0.68 -3.30 -11.22
N ASP A 74 0.09 -2.52 -12.14
CA ASP A 74 -1.06 -2.94 -12.96
C ASP A 74 -0.76 -4.14 -13.87
N ASP A 75 0.49 -4.27 -14.31
CA ASP A 75 1.00 -5.43 -15.06
C ASP A 75 1.24 -6.66 -14.17
N GLY A 76 1.22 -6.50 -12.84
CA GLY A 76 1.44 -7.57 -11.87
C GLY A 76 2.88 -8.06 -11.76
N GLU A 77 3.84 -7.42 -12.44
CA GLU A 77 5.24 -7.87 -12.44
C GLU A 77 5.98 -7.49 -11.16
N LEU A 78 5.65 -6.34 -10.55
CA LEU A 78 6.34 -5.80 -9.39
C LEU A 78 5.39 -5.54 -8.21
N VAL A 79 5.91 -5.64 -6.99
CA VAL A 79 5.20 -5.26 -5.77
C VAL A 79 6.14 -4.47 -4.86
N LEU A 80 5.76 -3.25 -4.51
CA LEU A 80 6.42 -2.46 -3.47
C LEU A 80 5.79 -2.80 -2.09
N HIS A 81 6.61 -3.11 -1.09
CA HIS A 81 6.22 -3.53 0.25
C HIS A 81 7.02 -2.81 1.35
#